data_AF-A0A2E0F1L2-F1
#
_entry.id   AF-A0A2E0F1L2-F1
#
_cell.length_a   1.000
_cell.length_b   1.000
_cell.length_c   1.000
_cell.angle_alpha   90.00
_cell.angle_beta   90.00
_cell.angle_gamma   90.00
#
_symmetry.space_group_name_H-M   'P 1'
#
loop_
_entity.id
_entity.type
_entity.pdbx_description
1 polymer ?
#
loop_
_entity_poly.entity_id
_entity_poly.type
_entity_poly.pdbx_seq_one_letter_code
_entity_poly.pdbx_strand_id
1 'polypeptide(L)'
;MASIVCKGVAVMWVYTKHGFLAIVQHNSMDDYFQVKSRIIDPLEILWPDEEIEIIEWADYRFRITISKEKAISAVMEQMSEVDYTSFKDECKYDEEYYYTLTRVWSIMYNYQQRMES
;
A
#
# COMPACT_ATOMS: atom_id res chain seq x y z
N MET A 1 31.16 8.77 20.73
CA MET A 1 29.76 9.21 20.61
C MET A 1 29.14 8.46 19.45
N ALA A 2 28.22 7.54 19.71
CA ALA A 2 27.44 6.91 18.64
C ALA A 2 26.38 7.92 18.21
N SER A 3 26.44 8.37 16.95
CA SER A 3 25.37 9.14 16.34
C SER A 3 24.13 8.25 16.30
N ILE A 4 23.09 8.59 17.05
CA ILE A 4 21.76 8.05 16.83
C ILE A 4 21.30 8.64 15.51
N VAL A 5 21.55 7.92 14.42
CA VAL A 5 20.87 8.18 13.17
C VAL A 5 19.41 7.76 13.41
N CYS A 6 18.54 8.73 13.64
CA CYS A 6 17.10 8.52 13.51
C CYS A 6 16.85 8.08 12.06
N LYS A 7 16.82 6.76 11.81
CA LYS A 7 16.34 6.23 10.54
C LYS A 7 14.92 6.74 10.38
N GLY A 8 14.71 7.65 9.43
CA GLY A 8 13.38 8.13 9.11
C GLY A 8 12.50 6.94 8.78
N VAL A 9 11.48 6.69 9.59
CA VAL A 9 10.50 5.65 9.31
C VAL A 9 9.60 6.22 8.23
N ALA A 10 9.85 5.87 6.97
CA ALA A 10 8.91 6.12 5.90
C ALA A 10 7.76 5.11 6.05
N VAL A 11 6.55 5.64 6.21
CA VAL A 11 5.30 4.88 6.14
C VAL A 11 4.53 5.46 4.98
N MET A 12 4.12 4.60 4.04
CA MET A 12 3.38 5.01 2.88
C MET A 12 2.16 4.10 2.69
N TRP A 13 1.02 4.74 2.50
CA TRP A 13 -0.23 4.09 2.09
C TRP A 13 -0.35 4.21 0.58
N VAL A 14 -0.42 3.05 -0.09
CA VAL A 14 -0.52 2.97 -1.55
C VAL A 14 -1.80 2.23 -1.89
N TYR A 15 -2.60 2.84 -2.76
CA TYR A 15 -3.75 2.18 -3.38
C TYR A 15 -3.36 1.86 -4.83
N THR A 16 -3.48 0.59 -5.21
CA THR A 16 -3.35 0.12 -6.60
C THR A 16 -4.71 -0.37 -7.09
N LYS A 17 -4.84 -0.73 -8.39
CA LYS A 17 -6.06 -1.39 -8.88
C LYS A 17 -6.31 -2.75 -8.19
N HIS A 18 -5.26 -3.35 -7.62
CA HIS A 18 -5.32 -4.65 -6.97
C HIS A 18 -5.59 -4.57 -5.47
N GLY A 19 -5.53 -3.38 -4.86
CA GLY A 19 -5.91 -3.17 -3.47
C GLY A 19 -5.05 -2.16 -2.72
N PHE A 20 -5.20 -2.17 -1.39
CA PHE A 20 -4.54 -1.26 -0.47
C PHE A 20 -3.33 -1.90 0.22
N LEU A 21 -2.21 -1.18 0.22
CA LEU A 21 -0.96 -1.58 0.85
C LEU A 21 -0.47 -0.51 1.83
N ALA A 22 0.10 -0.96 2.94
CA ALA A 22 0.97 -0.15 3.77
C ALA A 22 2.42 -0.62 3.62
N ILE A 23 3.27 0.22 3.06
CA ILE A 23 4.69 -0.04 2.84
C ILE A 23 5.47 0.71 3.91
N VAL A 24 6.27 -0.02 4.70
CA VAL A 24 7.08 0.56 5.78
C VAL A 24 8.52 0.05 5.72
N GLN A 25 9.46 0.86 6.19
CA GLN A 25 10.84 0.41 6.45
C GLN A 25 10.83 -0.79 7.40
N HIS A 26 11.51 -1.89 7.03
CA HIS A 26 11.71 -3.01 7.94
C HIS A 26 12.59 -2.56 9.13
N ASN A 27 12.23 -2.97 10.35
CA ASN A 27 12.82 -2.44 11.59
C ASN A 27 14.29 -2.87 11.83
N SER A 28 14.69 -4.01 11.28
CA SER A 28 16.04 -4.59 11.44
C SER A 28 16.78 -4.87 10.14
N MET A 29 16.14 -4.68 8.98
CA MET A 29 16.69 -5.02 7.67
C MET A 29 16.65 -3.79 6.77
N ASP A 30 17.78 -3.11 6.66
CA ASP A 30 17.83 -1.76 6.07
C ASP A 30 17.49 -1.74 4.58
N ASP A 31 17.79 -2.81 3.86
CA ASP A 31 17.52 -2.95 2.42
C ASP A 31 16.18 -3.62 2.11
N TYR A 32 15.32 -3.77 3.13
CA TYR A 32 14.01 -4.40 3.01
C TYR A 32 12.89 -3.47 3.47
N PHE A 33 11.73 -3.68 2.86
CA PHE A 33 10.45 -3.19 3.36
C PHE A 33 9.68 -4.32 4.02
N GLN A 34 8.80 -3.94 4.93
CA GLN A 34 7.65 -4.75 5.28
C GLN A 34 6.44 -4.17 4.55
N VAL A 35 5.89 -4.94 3.60
CA VAL A 35 4.67 -4.55 2.87
C VAL A 35 3.50 -5.29 3.50
N LYS A 36 2.45 -4.56 3.85
CA LYS A 36 1.32 -5.06 4.63
C LYS A 36 0.02 -4.86 3.88
N SER A 37 -0.90 -5.79 4.03
CA SER A 37 -2.26 -5.71 3.49
C SER A 37 -3.30 -6.18 4.50
N ARG A 38 -4.53 -5.69 4.32
CA ARG A 38 -5.70 -6.11 5.13
C ARG A 38 -6.37 -7.37 4.58
N ILE A 39 -6.24 -7.60 3.27
CA ILE A 39 -6.68 -8.80 2.54
C ILE A 39 -5.48 -9.42 1.83
N ILE A 40 -5.53 -10.69 1.46
CA ILE A 40 -4.35 -11.41 0.95
C ILE A 40 -4.06 -11.07 -0.53
N ASP A 41 -5.10 -10.87 -1.33
CA ASP A 41 -5.06 -10.77 -2.78
C ASP A 41 -4.04 -9.75 -3.33
N PRO A 42 -3.89 -8.52 -2.80
CA PRO A 42 -2.92 -7.57 -3.33
C PRO A 42 -1.49 -8.07 -3.23
N LEU A 43 -1.17 -8.87 -2.21
CA LEU A 43 0.16 -9.45 -2.03
C LEU A 43 0.39 -10.62 -3.00
N GLU A 44 -0.61 -11.50 -3.17
CA GLU A 44 -0.55 -12.62 -4.11
C GLU A 44 -0.46 -12.16 -5.57
N ILE A 45 -1.16 -11.07 -5.92
CA ILE A 45 -1.16 -10.52 -7.29
C ILE A 45 0.16 -9.82 -7.59
N LEU A 46 0.64 -8.95 -6.70
CA LEU A 46 1.84 -8.13 -6.97
C LEU A 46 3.15 -8.89 -6.75
N TRP A 47 3.16 -9.89 -5.87
CA TRP A 47 4.34 -10.65 -5.51
C TRP A 47 4.03 -12.14 -5.33
N PRO A 48 3.64 -12.85 -6.41
CA PRO A 48 3.16 -14.24 -6.36
C PRO A 48 4.21 -15.24 -5.84
N ASP A 49 5.50 -14.89 -5.92
CA ASP A 49 6.61 -15.74 -5.51
C ASP A 49 7.14 -15.44 -4.09
N GLU A 50 6.58 -14.43 -3.39
CA GLU A 50 7.02 -14.06 -2.04
C GLU A 50 6.19 -14.76 -0.96
N GLU A 51 6.84 -15.17 0.13
CA GLU A 51 6.16 -15.80 1.27
C GLU A 51 5.31 -14.78 2.03
N ILE A 52 4.00 -15.06 2.17
CA ILE A 52 3.06 -14.21 2.91
C ILE A 52 2.96 -14.67 4.35
N GLU A 53 3.41 -13.82 5.27
CA GLU A 53 3.23 -13.99 6.70
C GLU A 53 1.79 -13.61 7.11
N ILE A 54 1.11 -14.50 7.83
CA ILE A 54 -0.26 -14.29 8.35
C ILE A 54 -0.19 -14.12 9.87
N ILE A 55 -0.59 -12.95 10.36
CA ILE A 55 -0.61 -12.59 11.79
C ILE A 55 -2.05 -12.26 12.21
N GLU A 56 -2.75 -13.22 12.81
CA GLU A 56 -4.19 -13.13 13.10
C GLU A 56 -4.59 -11.94 13.99
N TRP A 57 -3.71 -11.53 14.92
CA TRP A 57 -4.00 -10.49 15.90
C TRP A 57 -3.55 -9.09 15.47
N ALA A 58 -2.89 -8.96 14.30
CA ALA A 58 -2.40 -7.67 13.82
C ALA A 58 -3.48 -6.90 13.03
N ASP A 59 -3.46 -5.58 13.14
CA ASP A 59 -4.33 -4.65 12.39
C ASP A 59 -4.18 -4.78 10.87
N TYR A 60 -2.97 -5.14 10.41
CA TYR A 60 -2.69 -5.69 9.09
C TYR A 60 -2.37 -7.18 9.21
N ARG A 61 -3.33 -8.02 8.84
CA ARG A 61 -3.26 -9.47 8.98
C ARG A 61 -2.19 -10.09 8.09
N PHE A 62 -1.96 -9.55 6.90
CA PHE A 62 -1.06 -10.12 5.91
C PHE A 62 0.13 -9.21 5.68
N ARG A 63 1.32 -9.79 5.52
CA ARG A 63 2.52 -9.04 5.19
C ARG A 63 3.56 -9.89 4.46
N ILE A 64 4.41 -9.22 3.71
CA ILE A 64 5.63 -9.79 3.14
C ILE A 64 6.82 -8.97 3.60
N THR A 65 7.96 -9.64 3.74
CA THR A 65 9.27 -9.01 3.91
C THR A 65 9.99 -9.09 2.57
N ILE A 66 10.22 -7.95 1.93
CA ILE A 66 10.68 -7.89 0.54
C ILE A 66 11.80 -6.87 0.37
N SER A 67 12.73 -7.11 -0.56
CA SER A 67 13.79 -6.13 -0.85
C SER A 67 13.19 -4.83 -1.37
N LYS A 68 13.84 -3.70 -1.05
CA LYS A 68 13.42 -2.37 -1.53
C LYS A 68 13.31 -2.32 -3.04
N GLU A 69 14.28 -2.88 -3.74
CA GLU A 69 14.33 -2.93 -5.20
C GLU A 69 13.07 -3.61 -5.78
N LYS A 70 12.74 -4.83 -5.33
CA LYS A 70 11.58 -5.58 -5.83
C LYS A 70 10.26 -4.83 -5.56
N ALA A 71 10.09 -4.29 -4.37
CA ALA A 71 8.89 -3.54 -4.02
C ALA A 71 8.75 -2.24 -4.83
N ILE A 72 9.84 -1.49 -5.00
CA ILE A 72 9.85 -0.25 -5.79
C ILE A 72 9.51 -0.55 -7.25
N SER A 73 10.15 -1.57 -7.84
CA SER A 73 9.89 -1.97 -9.22
C SER A 73 8.42 -2.31 -9.46
N ALA A 74 7.81 -3.12 -8.59
CA ALA A 74 6.39 -3.46 -8.72
C ALA A 74 5.48 -2.23 -8.60
N VAL A 75 5.74 -1.32 -7.65
CA VAL A 75 4.94 -0.09 -7.52
C VAL A 75 5.12 0.83 -8.73
N MET A 76 6.34 0.94 -9.27
CA MET A 76 6.62 1.73 -10.48
C MET A 76 5.91 1.16 -11.71
N GLU A 77 5.84 -0.17 -11.84
CA GLU A 77 5.10 -0.83 -12.92
C GLU A 77 3.60 -0.46 -12.86
N GLN A 78 3.00 -0.54 -11.67
CA GLN A 78 1.60 -0.13 -11.46
C GLN A 78 1.34 1.34 -11.83
N MET A 79 2.30 2.23 -11.55
CA MET A 79 2.22 3.63 -11.94
C MET A 79 2.38 3.83 -13.46
N SER A 80 3.15 2.97 -14.12
CA SER A 80 3.39 3.05 -15.57
C SER A 80 2.17 2.62 -16.40
N GLU A 81 1.30 1.81 -15.82
CA GLU A 81 0.04 1.34 -16.43
C GLU A 81 -1.13 2.31 -16.26
N VAL A 82 -0.88 3.51 -15.72
CA VAL A 82 -1.92 4.53 -15.54
C VAL A 82 -2.28 5.16 -16.90
N ASP A 83 -3.37 4.69 -17.48
CA ASP A 83 -3.94 5.16 -18.75
C ASP A 83 -5.39 5.68 -18.62
N TYR A 84 -5.87 5.79 -17.38
CA TYR A 84 -7.24 6.16 -17.02
C TYR A 84 -7.32 7.58 -16.44
N THR A 85 -8.51 8.18 -16.50
CA THR A 85 -8.78 9.53 -15.98
C THR A 85 -9.38 9.55 -14.57
N SER A 86 -9.78 8.39 -14.04
CA SER A 86 -10.40 8.24 -12.73
C SER A 86 -10.03 6.90 -12.10
N PHE A 87 -9.18 6.92 -11.07
CA PHE A 87 -8.67 5.72 -10.41
C PHE A 87 -9.78 4.83 -9.84
N LYS A 88 -10.73 5.41 -9.11
CA LYS A 88 -11.84 4.63 -8.51
C LYS A 88 -12.68 3.97 -9.61
N ASP A 89 -13.00 4.68 -10.70
CA ASP A 89 -13.89 4.15 -11.74
C ASP A 89 -13.22 3.04 -12.56
N GLU A 90 -11.89 3.07 -12.63
CA GLU A 90 -11.10 2.00 -13.22
C GLU A 90 -11.18 0.69 -12.40
N CYS A 91 -11.44 0.78 -11.09
CA CYS A 91 -11.61 -0.36 -10.20
C CYS A 91 -13.06 -0.90 -10.15
N LYS A 92 -13.98 -0.39 -10.98
CA LYS A 92 -15.43 -0.68 -10.91
C LYS A 92 -15.82 -2.16 -11.05
N TYR A 93 -14.94 -3.01 -11.56
CA TYR A 93 -15.20 -4.44 -11.74
C TYR A 93 -15.03 -5.23 -10.43
N ASP A 94 -14.35 -4.65 -9.44
CA ASP A 94 -14.38 -5.11 -8.05
C ASP A 94 -15.36 -4.20 -7.30
N GLU A 95 -16.60 -4.67 -7.13
CA GLU A 95 -17.69 -3.85 -6.57
C GLU A 95 -17.39 -3.38 -5.14
N GLU A 96 -16.83 -4.24 -4.29
CA GLU A 96 -16.55 -3.92 -2.88
C GLU A 96 -15.36 -2.96 -2.76
N TYR A 97 -14.31 -3.18 -3.56
CA TYR A 97 -13.18 -2.26 -3.57
C TYR A 97 -13.56 -0.91 -4.16
N TYR A 98 -14.33 -0.87 -5.25
CA TYR A 98 -14.86 0.36 -5.84
C TYR A 98 -15.72 1.16 -4.85
N TYR A 99 -16.63 0.47 -4.14
CA TYR A 99 -17.43 1.08 -3.09
C TYR A 99 -16.55 1.67 -1.98
N THR A 100 -15.53 0.92 -1.54
CA THR A 100 -14.57 1.37 -0.53
C THR A 100 -13.79 2.60 -0.99
N LEU A 101 -13.27 2.60 -2.22
CA LEU A 101 -12.55 3.74 -2.81
C LEU A 101 -13.44 4.97 -2.94
N THR A 102 -14.72 4.80 -3.27
CA THR A 102 -15.70 5.91 -3.32
C THR A 102 -15.85 6.55 -1.94
N ARG A 103 -15.89 5.75 -0.86
CA ARG A 103 -15.95 6.27 0.51
C ARG A 103 -14.67 7.02 0.89
N VAL A 104 -13.50 6.48 0.55
CA VAL A 104 -12.20 7.16 0.77
C VAL A 104 -12.19 8.51 0.06
N TRP A 105 -12.61 8.55 -1.21
CA TRP A 105 -12.73 9.79 -1.98
C TRP A 105 -13.63 10.81 -1.29
N SER A 106 -14.81 10.41 -0.81
CA SER A 106 -15.71 11.31 -0.08
C SER A 106 -15.11 11.83 1.25
N ILE A 107 -14.37 11.00 1.98
CA ILE A 107 -13.66 11.42 3.20
C ILE A 107 -12.62 12.50 2.87
N MET A 108 -11.84 12.29 1.82
CA MET A 108 -10.80 13.24 1.38
C MET A 108 -11.40 14.53 0.82
N TYR A 109 -12.51 14.44 0.09
CA TYR A 109 -13.26 15.62 -0.35
C TYR A 109 -13.77 16.45 0.83
N ASN A 110 -14.38 15.79 1.83
CA ASN A 110 -14.82 16.49 3.05
C ASN A 110 -13.64 17.10 3.82
N TYR A 111 -12.48 16.45 3.81
CA TYR A 111 -11.26 17.02 4.37
C TYR A 111 -10.86 18.31 3.64
N GLN A 112 -10.85 18.31 2.29
CA GLN A 112 -10.61 19.51 1.50
C GLN A 112 -11.57 20.64 1.88
N GLN A 113 -12.88 20.36 1.93
CA GLN A 113 -13.89 21.38 2.26
C GLN A 113 -13.64 22.04 3.63
N ARG A 114 -13.13 21.30 4.63
CA ARG A 114 -12.79 21.87 5.94
C ARG A 114 -11.50 22.69 5.93
N MET A 115 -10.59 22.45 5.00
CA MET A 115 -9.31 23.15 4.90
C MET A 115 -9.39 24.39 4.01
N GLU A 116 -10.36 24.43 3.10
CA GLU A 116 -10.61 25.54 2.19
C GLU A 116 -11.80 26.42 2.60
N SER A 117 -12.48 26.11 3.71
CA SER A 117 -13.52 26.94 4.33
C SER A 117 -12.93 27.99 5.26
#